data_AF-A0A8C4YB05-F1
#
_entry.id   AF-A0A8C4YB05-F1
#
_cell.length_a   1.000
_cell.length_b   1.000
_cell.length_c   1.000
_cell.angle_alpha   90.00
_cell.angle_beta   90.00
_cell.angle_gamma   90.00
#
_symmetry.space_group_name_H-M   'P 1'
#
loop_
_entity.id
_entity.type
_entity.pdbx_description
1 polymer ?
#
loop_
_entity_poly.entity_id
_entity_poly.type
_entity_poly.pdbx_seq_one_letter_code
_entity_poly.pdbx_strand_id
1 'polypeptide(L)'
;LSPGLDREGGCWLTGGSLPTAVWGPHLLRYFYTAVSEPGPGLPQFTVVGYLDDQLFFHFDSEGKGAQPRAPWIQAEGPEYWDRQTWIAKGWQEPFNGNVRIAMEHYNQSGDEGPGCLHTFQYMYGCQLRADGSTGGFWQYGYDGRDFLSYDTRTPTWVAPSKEAEITKGKMEADRRLSQQQRDYLERKCVEWLQKYLGYGKETLQRRERPAVRVTGRDAPDGPTTLCCRAHGFYPRDIALSWLRKGESREQETWRGGVLPNGDGTYHAWATVELDPRERGLYRCHVEHESLAQPLVAVWGEPGSQPGRGVTAEPAWIPAWAGCDRGASLDPSLGGV
;
A
#
# COMPACT_ATOMS: atom_id res chain seq x y z
N LEU A 1 -68.47 20.50 -18.33
CA LEU A 1 -68.08 20.48 -19.76
C LEU A 1 -66.88 19.55 -19.89
N SER A 2 -67.14 18.27 -20.15
CA SER A 2 -66.22 17.39 -20.89
C SER A 2 -66.57 17.56 -22.40
N PRO A 3 -65.78 17.09 -23.39
CA PRO A 3 -64.82 15.98 -23.29
C PRO A 3 -63.51 16.09 -24.11
N GLY A 4 -62.63 15.09 -23.91
CA GLY A 4 -61.61 14.67 -24.87
C GLY A 4 -60.60 13.70 -24.26
N LEU A 5 -60.80 12.41 -24.52
CA LEU A 5 -60.07 11.23 -24.06
C LEU A 5 -59.09 10.77 -25.15
N ASP A 6 -57.92 10.23 -24.78
CA ASP A 6 -57.26 9.02 -25.33
C ASP A 6 -55.89 8.85 -24.62
N ARG A 7 -55.72 7.85 -23.72
CA ARG A 7 -55.15 6.48 -23.93
C ARG A 7 -53.74 6.51 -24.54
N GLU A 8 -52.69 5.83 -24.08
CA GLU A 8 -52.42 4.76 -23.09
C GLU A 8 -50.88 4.73 -22.92
N GLY A 9 -50.35 4.24 -21.79
CA GLY A 9 -48.93 3.88 -21.68
C GLY A 9 -48.31 4.14 -20.31
N GLY A 10 -48.61 3.30 -19.33
CA GLY A 10 -47.89 3.29 -18.05
C GLY A 10 -46.50 2.68 -18.20
N CYS A 11 -45.54 3.19 -17.42
CA CYS A 11 -44.43 2.38 -16.93
C CYS A 11 -43.98 2.94 -15.58
N TRP A 12 -43.98 2.07 -14.59
CA TRP A 12 -43.58 2.33 -13.20
C TRP A 12 -42.13 2.82 -13.16
N LEU A 13 -41.89 3.90 -12.42
CA LEU A 13 -40.53 4.28 -12.01
C LEU A 13 -40.06 3.25 -10.99
N THR A 14 -39.48 2.15 -11.46
CA THR A 14 -38.62 1.32 -10.62
C THR A 14 -37.48 2.20 -10.14
N GLY A 15 -37.38 2.37 -8.81
CA GLY A 15 -36.27 3.05 -8.16
C GLY A 15 -34.96 2.42 -8.61
N GLY A 16 -34.28 3.11 -9.52
CA GLY A 16 -32.88 2.86 -9.81
C GLY A 16 -32.08 3.40 -8.64
N SER A 17 -31.66 2.50 -7.74
CA SER A 17 -30.47 2.73 -6.95
C SER A 17 -29.35 3.13 -7.91
N LEU A 18 -28.83 4.35 -7.73
CA LEU A 18 -27.53 4.72 -8.29
C LEU A 18 -26.57 3.58 -7.96
N PRO A 19 -25.74 3.10 -8.92
CA PRO A 19 -24.69 2.19 -8.56
C PRO A 19 -23.78 2.97 -7.61
N THR A 20 -23.85 2.70 -6.32
CA THR A 20 -22.77 2.99 -5.40
C THR A 20 -21.59 2.28 -6.03
N ALA A 21 -20.72 3.04 -6.69
CA ALA A 21 -19.47 2.52 -7.19
C ALA A 21 -18.83 1.81 -6.00
N VAL A 22 -18.78 0.48 -6.04
CA VAL A 22 -18.09 -0.31 -5.02
C VAL A 22 -16.62 -0.15 -5.38
N TRP A 23 -16.05 0.98 -4.98
CA TRP A 23 -14.61 1.11 -4.88
C TRP A 23 -14.20 0.03 -3.87
N GLY A 24 -13.28 -0.85 -4.26
CA GLY A 24 -12.80 -1.92 -3.38
C GLY A 24 -12.21 -1.35 -2.08
N PRO A 25 -11.79 -2.19 -1.13
CA PRO A 25 -11.06 -1.67 0.02
C PRO A 25 -9.82 -0.91 -0.47
N HIS A 26 -9.69 0.35 -0.06
CA HIS A 26 -8.56 1.20 -0.43
C HIS A 26 -7.86 1.72 0.81
N LEU A 27 -6.54 1.89 0.73
CA LEU A 27 -5.67 2.15 1.86
C LEU A 27 -4.64 3.22 1.51
N LEU A 28 -4.72 4.39 2.15
CA LEU A 28 -3.69 5.42 2.09
C LEU A 28 -2.76 5.27 3.28
N ARG A 29 -1.45 5.15 3.05
CA ARG A 29 -0.42 5.00 4.08
C ARG A 29 0.75 5.92 3.83
N TYR A 30 1.28 6.49 4.89
CA TYR A 30 2.55 7.18 4.90
C TYR A 30 3.49 6.54 5.92
N PHE A 31 4.76 6.43 5.56
CA PHE A 31 5.81 5.90 6.42
C PHE A 31 6.93 6.92 6.49
N TYR A 32 7.27 7.30 7.71
CA TYR A 32 8.36 8.18 8.07
C TYR A 32 9.39 7.31 8.76
N THR A 33 10.66 7.48 8.43
CA THR A 33 11.74 6.70 9.02
C THR A 33 12.93 7.61 9.24
N ALA A 34 13.42 7.67 10.47
CA ALA A 34 14.71 8.24 10.82
C ALA A 34 15.65 7.16 11.33
N VAL A 35 16.94 7.35 11.09
CA VAL A 35 18.00 6.47 11.56
C VAL A 35 19.04 7.26 12.34
N SER A 36 19.64 6.65 13.37
CA SER A 36 20.67 7.30 14.19
C SER A 36 21.92 7.64 13.36
N GLU A 37 22.40 6.67 12.58
CA GLU A 37 23.58 6.79 11.73
C GLU A 37 23.28 6.22 10.34
N PRO A 38 23.12 7.04 9.29
CA PRO A 38 22.92 6.53 7.95
C PRO A 38 24.20 5.86 7.42
N GLY A 39 24.05 4.72 6.74
CA GLY A 39 25.15 4.14 5.96
C GLY A 39 25.58 5.06 4.81
N PRO A 40 26.78 4.85 4.22
CA PRO A 40 27.28 5.69 3.14
C PRO A 40 26.28 5.83 1.98
N GLY A 41 25.88 7.07 1.67
CA GLY A 41 24.94 7.38 0.59
C GLY A 41 23.47 7.07 0.87
N LEU A 42 23.11 6.73 2.12
CA LEU A 42 21.73 6.56 2.54
C LEU A 42 21.24 7.82 3.27
N PRO A 43 19.95 8.19 3.11
CA PRO A 43 19.37 9.32 3.83
C PRO A 43 19.17 9.00 5.32
N GLN A 44 19.40 9.99 6.17
CA GLN A 44 19.07 9.88 7.60
C GLN A 44 17.56 9.83 7.84
N PHE A 45 16.78 10.50 6.99
CA PHE A 45 15.33 10.58 7.11
C PHE A 45 14.65 10.39 5.75
N THR A 46 13.60 9.57 5.73
CA THR A 46 12.82 9.25 4.53
C THR A 46 11.32 9.30 4.83
N VAL A 47 10.53 9.77 3.87
CA VAL A 47 9.07 9.68 3.86
C VAL A 47 8.60 9.03 2.57
N VAL A 48 7.79 7.98 2.67
CA VAL A 48 7.15 7.33 1.52
C VAL A 48 5.64 7.26 1.72
N GLY A 49 4.88 7.50 0.64
CA GLY A 49 3.42 7.42 0.62
C GLY A 49 2.94 6.38 -0.38
N TYR A 50 2.02 5.52 0.07
CA TYR A 50 1.39 4.47 -0.70
C TYR A 50 -0.12 4.68 -0.78
N LEU A 51 -0.66 4.51 -1.98
CA LEU A 51 -2.08 4.30 -2.20
C LEU A 51 -2.24 2.84 -2.63
N ASP A 52 -2.94 2.08 -1.80
CA ASP A 52 -2.93 0.62 -1.79
C ASP A 52 -1.48 0.11 -1.72
N ASP A 53 -1.00 -0.52 -2.79
CA ASP A 53 0.37 -1.01 -2.89
C ASP A 53 1.24 -0.18 -3.86
N GLN A 54 0.74 0.95 -4.35
CA GLN A 54 1.45 1.83 -5.28
C GLN A 54 2.15 2.98 -4.55
N LEU A 55 3.48 3.03 -4.65
CA LEU A 55 4.28 4.16 -4.20
C LEU A 55 3.97 5.40 -5.06
N PHE A 56 3.43 6.45 -4.45
CA PHE A 56 3.10 7.69 -5.18
C PHE A 56 3.89 8.91 -4.66
N PHE A 57 4.42 8.84 -3.44
CA PHE A 57 5.15 9.93 -2.80
C PHE A 57 6.48 9.44 -2.25
N HIS A 58 7.54 10.22 -2.46
CA HIS A 58 8.85 9.96 -1.87
C HIS A 58 9.55 11.26 -1.49
N PHE A 59 10.16 11.28 -0.31
CA PHE A 59 11.06 12.33 0.13
C PHE A 59 12.20 11.68 0.91
N ASP A 60 13.41 12.21 0.79
CA ASP A 60 14.57 11.80 1.57
C ASP A 60 15.43 13.02 1.93
N SER A 61 16.28 12.89 2.95
CA SER A 61 17.09 13.99 3.47
C SER A 61 18.21 14.47 2.55
N GLU A 62 18.64 13.65 1.59
CA GLU A 62 19.69 13.98 0.63
C GLU A 62 19.12 14.61 -0.66
N GLY A 63 17.83 14.41 -0.89
CA GLY A 63 17.10 14.82 -2.07
C GLY A 63 16.78 16.32 -2.11
N LYS A 64 16.40 16.79 -3.30
CA LYS A 64 16.04 18.20 -3.52
C LYS A 64 14.65 18.58 -2.99
N GLY A 65 13.81 17.60 -2.67
CA GLY A 65 12.43 17.80 -2.23
C GLY A 65 11.56 16.56 -2.43
N ALA A 66 10.26 16.71 -2.17
CA ALA A 66 9.28 15.66 -2.35
C ALA A 66 9.06 15.37 -3.84
N GLN A 67 8.95 14.08 -4.19
CA GLN A 67 8.92 13.59 -5.56
C GLN A 67 7.67 12.76 -5.84
N PRO A 68 6.97 12.99 -6.96
CA PRO A 68 5.94 12.09 -7.45
C PRO A 68 6.57 10.78 -7.90
N ARG A 69 6.02 9.66 -7.44
CA ARG A 69 6.43 8.30 -7.84
C ARG A 69 5.39 7.58 -8.71
N ALA A 70 4.21 8.17 -8.87
CA ALA A 70 3.18 7.70 -9.79
C ALA A 70 2.78 8.81 -10.77
N PRO A 71 2.50 8.51 -12.05
CA PRO A 71 2.09 9.53 -13.02
C PRO A 71 0.81 10.27 -12.61
N TRP A 72 -0.17 9.57 -12.03
CA TRP A 72 -1.47 10.16 -11.68
C TRP A 72 -1.40 11.24 -10.60
N ILE A 73 -0.41 11.19 -9.69
CA ILE A 73 -0.29 12.24 -8.65
C ILE A 73 0.24 13.56 -9.21
N GLN A 74 0.73 13.59 -10.46
CA GLN A 74 1.09 14.84 -11.13
C GLN A 74 -0.13 15.71 -11.45
N ALA A 75 -1.35 15.19 -11.29
CA ALA A 75 -2.56 16.01 -11.25
C ALA A 75 -2.53 17.04 -10.11
N GLU A 76 -1.75 16.78 -9.04
CA GLU A 76 -1.38 17.82 -8.08
C GLU A 76 -0.36 18.78 -8.69
N GLY A 77 -0.64 20.08 -8.55
CA GLY A 77 0.23 21.14 -9.06
C GLY A 77 1.53 21.34 -8.25
N PRO A 78 2.46 22.16 -8.76
CA PRO A 78 3.74 22.42 -8.10
C PRO A 78 3.61 22.94 -6.67
N GLU A 79 2.58 23.77 -6.37
CA GLU A 79 2.33 24.30 -5.03
C GLU A 79 2.10 23.19 -3.98
N TYR A 80 1.46 22.08 -4.38
CA TYR A 80 1.30 20.93 -3.51
C TYR A 80 2.67 20.32 -3.16
N TRP A 81 3.54 20.13 -4.15
CA TRP A 81 4.86 19.53 -3.97
C TRP A 81 5.82 20.42 -3.18
N ASP A 82 5.78 21.73 -3.40
CA ASP A 82 6.54 22.71 -2.61
C ASP A 82 6.11 22.65 -1.14
N ARG A 83 4.80 22.58 -0.90
CA ARG A 83 4.23 22.45 0.44
C ARG A 83 4.61 21.13 1.11
N GLN A 84 4.49 20.00 0.40
CA GLN A 84 4.90 18.70 0.94
C GLN A 84 6.40 18.66 1.24
N THR A 85 7.22 19.30 0.41
CA THR A 85 8.66 19.44 0.65
C THR A 85 8.92 20.23 1.93
N TRP A 86 8.25 21.38 2.11
CA TRP A 86 8.38 22.19 3.31
C TRP A 86 7.96 21.43 4.58
N ILE A 87 6.82 20.71 4.51
CA ILE A 87 6.35 19.85 5.60
C ILE A 87 7.40 18.79 5.90
N ALA A 88 7.82 17.99 4.92
CA ALA A 88 8.75 16.88 5.13
C ALA A 88 10.11 17.33 5.70
N LYS A 89 10.63 18.48 5.26
CA LYS A 89 11.82 19.10 5.85
C LYS A 89 11.61 19.49 7.31
N GLY A 90 10.44 20.05 7.65
CA GLY A 90 10.09 20.39 9.03
C GLY A 90 10.03 19.18 9.97
N TRP A 91 9.83 17.97 9.44
CA TRP A 91 9.79 16.72 10.22
C TRP A 91 11.16 16.08 10.46
N GLN A 92 12.22 16.49 9.76
CA GLN A 92 13.55 15.88 9.88
C GLN A 92 14.14 16.01 11.29
N GLU A 93 14.28 17.24 11.78
CA GLU A 93 14.87 17.50 13.11
C GLU A 93 14.07 16.87 14.26
N PRO A 94 12.71 16.99 14.31
CA PRO A 94 11.92 16.27 15.31
C PRO A 94 12.15 14.76 15.30
N PHE A 95 12.21 14.12 14.13
CA PHE A 95 12.43 12.68 14.04
C PHE A 95 13.85 12.27 14.47
N ASN A 96 14.86 13.07 14.14
CA ASN A 96 16.22 12.87 14.64
C ASN A 96 16.27 12.98 16.17
N GLY A 97 15.51 13.93 16.76
CA GLY A 97 15.31 14.03 18.20
C GLY A 97 14.63 12.79 18.80
N ASN A 98 13.58 12.28 18.16
CA ASN A 98 12.85 11.10 18.61
C ASN A 98 13.73 9.85 18.68
N VAL A 99 14.65 9.67 17.72
CA VAL A 99 15.62 8.57 17.78
C VAL A 99 16.45 8.67 19.05
N ARG A 100 16.97 9.86 19.39
CA ARG A 100 17.77 10.08 20.61
C ARG A 100 16.96 9.84 21.89
N ILE A 101 15.74 10.36 21.95
CA ILE A 101 14.84 10.18 23.10
C ILE A 101 14.50 8.70 23.31
N ALA A 102 14.22 7.97 22.23
CA ALA A 102 13.98 6.54 22.30
C ALA A 102 15.23 5.80 22.82
N MET A 103 16.43 6.11 22.30
CA MET A 103 17.69 5.55 22.82
C MET A 103 17.85 5.80 24.32
N GLU A 104 17.55 7.01 24.80
CA GLU A 104 17.61 7.35 26.23
C GLU A 104 16.60 6.53 27.06
N HIS A 105 15.35 6.39 26.59
CA HIS A 105 14.31 5.62 27.28
C HIS A 105 14.68 4.13 27.45
N TYR A 106 15.42 3.59 26.49
CA TYR A 106 15.91 2.21 26.52
C TYR A 106 17.32 2.07 27.11
N ASN A 107 17.93 3.15 27.63
CA ASN A 107 19.31 3.19 28.13
C ASN A 107 20.37 2.73 27.10
N GLN A 108 20.13 3.00 25.82
CA GLN A 108 20.98 2.66 24.68
C GLN A 108 21.89 3.83 24.24
N SER A 109 21.91 4.91 25.03
CA SER A 109 22.73 6.11 24.80
C SER A 109 24.20 5.96 25.26
N GLY A 110 24.55 4.84 25.89
CA GLY A 110 25.92 4.53 26.35
C GLY A 110 26.67 3.60 25.41
N ASP A 111 28.01 3.60 25.49
CA ASP A 111 29.00 2.83 24.72
C ASP A 111 28.80 1.29 24.73
N GLU A 112 27.66 0.77 24.28
CA GLU A 112 27.54 -0.61 23.81
C GLU A 112 27.96 -0.70 22.33
N GLY A 113 29.21 -0.28 22.10
CA GLY A 113 29.97 -0.53 20.89
C GLY A 113 29.78 0.49 19.75
N PRO A 114 30.84 0.77 18.96
CA PRO A 114 30.70 1.48 17.70
C PRO A 114 29.87 0.64 16.71
N GLY A 115 28.71 1.15 16.28
CA GLY A 115 27.96 0.60 15.13
C GLY A 115 26.52 0.11 15.36
N CYS A 116 25.86 0.44 16.48
CA CYS A 116 24.44 0.10 16.66
C CYS A 116 23.52 1.13 15.96
N LEU A 117 23.01 0.73 14.78
CA LEU A 117 21.99 1.48 14.04
C LEU A 117 20.65 1.40 14.77
N HIS A 118 20.12 2.56 15.18
CA HIS A 118 18.78 2.69 15.73
C HIS A 118 17.83 3.31 14.73
N THR A 119 16.57 2.89 14.75
CA THR A 119 15.55 3.34 13.82
C THR A 119 14.31 3.79 14.56
N PHE A 120 13.77 4.95 14.18
CA PHE A 120 12.47 5.41 14.65
C PHE A 120 11.55 5.58 13.46
N GLN A 121 10.41 4.90 13.51
CA GLN A 121 9.46 4.81 12.42
C GLN A 121 8.11 5.35 12.87
N TYR A 122 7.42 5.98 11.94
CA TYR A 122 6.08 6.48 12.14
C TYR A 122 5.24 6.18 10.91
N MET A 123 4.10 5.56 11.14
CA MET A 123 3.20 5.09 10.12
C MET A 123 1.79 5.57 10.44
N TYR A 124 1.18 6.28 9.50
CA TYR A 124 -0.21 6.73 9.63
C TYR A 124 -0.95 6.64 8.32
N GLY A 125 -2.27 6.69 8.42
CA GLY A 125 -3.12 6.62 7.25
C GLY A 125 -4.55 6.27 7.56
N CYS A 126 -5.29 6.00 6.50
CA CYS A 126 -6.70 5.69 6.57
C CYS A 126 -7.10 4.73 5.46
N GLN A 127 -8.26 4.11 5.66
CA GLN A 127 -8.81 3.14 4.72
C GLN A 127 -10.30 3.39 4.48
N LEU A 128 -10.72 3.10 3.25
CA LEU A 128 -12.10 2.87 2.87
C LEU A 128 -12.32 1.36 2.79
N ARG A 129 -13.34 0.84 3.47
CA ARG A 129 -13.70 -0.58 3.42
C ARG A 129 -14.82 -0.81 2.41
N ALA A 130 -14.99 -2.07 2.01
CA ALA A 130 -16.02 -2.47 1.05
C ALA A 130 -17.46 -2.16 1.51
N ASP A 131 -17.71 -2.10 2.81
CA ASP A 131 -18.99 -1.70 3.41
C ASP A 131 -19.20 -0.19 3.47
N GLY A 132 -18.25 0.59 2.94
CA GLY A 132 -18.23 2.06 3.00
C GLY A 132 -17.74 2.63 4.32
N SER A 133 -17.44 1.81 5.32
CA SER A 133 -16.88 2.29 6.59
C SER A 133 -15.44 2.79 6.40
N THR A 134 -15.06 3.77 7.21
CA THR A 134 -13.70 4.32 7.23
C THR A 134 -12.91 3.79 8.42
N GLY A 135 -11.59 3.81 8.32
CA GLY A 135 -10.70 3.51 9.45
C GLY A 135 -9.46 4.38 9.38
N GLY A 136 -8.85 4.64 10.52
CA GLY A 136 -7.60 5.37 10.64
C GLY A 136 -6.64 4.67 11.58
N PHE A 137 -5.35 4.84 11.34
CA PHE A 137 -4.28 4.32 12.18
C PHE A 137 -3.15 5.33 12.28
N TRP A 138 -2.47 5.30 13.42
CA TRP A 138 -1.32 6.14 13.75
C TRP A 138 -0.44 5.35 14.71
N GLN A 139 0.76 4.99 14.25
CA GLN A 139 1.62 4.02 14.91
C GLN A 139 3.08 4.46 14.82
N TYR A 140 3.82 4.24 15.90
CA TYR A 140 5.25 4.45 16.00
C TYR A 140 5.93 3.12 16.28
N GLY A 141 7.10 2.95 15.68
CA GLY A 141 7.98 1.80 15.90
C GLY A 141 9.39 2.25 16.23
N TYR A 142 10.08 1.47 17.04
CA TYR A 142 11.47 1.68 17.41
C TYR A 142 12.23 0.36 17.28
N ASP A 143 13.33 0.36 16.52
CA ASP A 143 14.14 -0.84 16.22
C ASP A 143 13.31 -2.04 15.72
N GLY A 144 12.34 -1.74 14.86
CA GLY A 144 11.42 -2.73 14.27
C GLY A 144 10.38 -3.30 15.24
N ARG A 145 10.26 -2.77 16.46
CA ARG A 145 9.26 -3.16 17.46
C ARG A 145 8.19 -2.09 17.60
N ASP A 146 6.98 -2.51 17.97
CA ASP A 146 5.90 -1.57 18.31
C ASP A 146 6.35 -0.68 19.48
N PHE A 147 6.19 0.63 19.31
CA PHE A 147 6.56 1.62 20.33
C PHE A 147 5.33 2.35 20.87
N LEU A 148 4.46 2.88 20.01
CA LEU A 148 3.25 3.56 20.45
C LEU A 148 2.17 3.50 19.37
N SER A 149 0.89 3.33 19.73
CA SER A 149 -0.20 3.36 18.75
C SER A 149 -1.43 4.08 19.27
N TYR A 150 -2.13 4.78 18.38
CA TYR A 150 -3.35 5.51 18.73
C TYR A 150 -4.58 4.61 18.53
N ASP A 151 -5.36 4.39 19.59
CA ASP A 151 -6.66 3.74 19.52
C ASP A 151 -7.73 4.78 19.18
N THR A 152 -8.17 4.76 17.92
CA THR A 152 -9.23 5.64 17.41
C THR A 152 -10.60 5.39 18.05
N ARG A 153 -10.82 4.23 18.71
CA ARG A 153 -12.10 3.89 19.36
C ARG A 153 -12.22 4.52 20.74
N THR A 154 -11.14 4.50 21.51
CA THR A 154 -11.10 4.99 22.89
C THR A 154 -10.34 6.31 23.05
N PRO A 155 -10.21 7.08 21.95
CA PRO A 155 -9.19 8.12 21.70
C PRO A 155 -7.98 8.17 22.67
N THR A 156 -7.33 7.03 22.90
CA THR A 156 -6.18 6.91 23.81
C THR A 156 -4.96 6.34 23.11
N TRP A 157 -3.81 6.43 23.76
CA TRP A 157 -2.57 5.84 23.27
C TRP A 157 -2.31 4.49 23.95
N VAL A 158 -1.79 3.55 23.18
CA VAL A 158 -1.38 2.21 23.63
C VAL A 158 0.13 2.14 23.56
N ALA A 159 0.75 1.89 24.71
CA ALA A 159 2.18 1.65 24.87
C ALA A 159 2.41 0.16 25.20
N PRO A 160 3.18 -0.58 24.40
CA PRO A 160 3.45 -2.00 24.64
C PRO A 160 4.60 -2.24 25.64
N SER A 161 5.38 -1.20 25.96
CA SER A 161 6.54 -1.27 26.86
C SER A 161 6.47 -0.19 27.95
N LYS A 162 7.20 -0.40 29.05
CA LYS A 162 7.29 0.60 30.14
C LYS A 162 8.04 1.86 29.68
N GLU A 163 9.02 1.68 28.80
CA GLU A 163 9.83 2.72 28.20
C GLU A 163 8.96 3.65 27.35
N ALA A 164 7.95 3.10 26.66
CA ALA A 164 6.98 3.87 25.87
C ALA A 164 5.88 4.55 26.71
N GLU A 165 5.59 4.09 27.94
CA GLU A 165 4.59 4.73 28.82
C GLU A 165 4.97 6.19 29.16
N ILE A 166 6.27 6.51 29.22
CA ILE A 166 6.76 7.89 29.43
C ILE A 166 6.24 8.80 28.29
N THR A 167 6.41 8.34 27.06
CA THR A 167 5.95 9.03 25.86
C THR A 167 4.42 9.13 25.84
N LYS A 168 3.72 8.04 26.14
CA LYS A 168 2.26 8.03 26.21
C LYS A 168 1.73 9.11 27.15
N GLY A 169 2.32 9.24 28.34
CA GLY A 169 1.95 10.28 29.30
C GLY A 169 2.06 11.70 28.72
N LYS A 170 3.09 11.98 27.91
CA LYS A 170 3.22 13.27 27.20
C LYS A 170 2.15 13.44 26.13
N MET A 171 1.91 12.41 25.31
CA MET A 171 0.92 12.45 24.22
C MET A 171 -0.51 12.64 24.74
N GLU A 172 -0.83 12.05 25.89
CA GLU A 172 -2.14 12.14 26.53
C GLU A 172 -2.32 13.41 27.40
N ALA A 173 -1.24 14.12 27.71
CA ALA A 173 -1.30 15.36 28.47
C ALA A 173 -2.04 16.48 27.70
N ASP A 174 -1.93 16.50 26.37
CA ASP A 174 -2.65 17.44 25.52
C ASP A 174 -3.80 16.77 24.76
N ARG A 175 -4.99 16.82 25.38
CA ARG A 175 -6.24 16.31 24.78
C ARG A 175 -6.61 16.99 23.47
N ARG A 176 -6.20 18.24 23.26
CA ARG A 176 -6.51 18.96 22.02
C ARG A 176 -5.75 18.35 20.85
N LEU A 177 -4.50 17.98 21.05
CA LEU A 177 -3.69 17.33 20.01
C LEU A 177 -4.24 15.96 19.65
N SER A 178 -4.62 15.17 20.66
CA SER A 178 -5.26 13.87 20.45
C SER A 178 -6.56 14.01 19.62
N GLN A 179 -7.39 15.02 19.91
CA GLN A 179 -8.60 15.27 19.12
C GLN A 179 -8.29 15.71 17.69
N GLN A 180 -7.27 16.55 17.48
CA GLN A 180 -6.86 16.99 16.13
C GLN A 180 -6.34 15.82 15.28
N GLN A 181 -5.58 14.90 15.88
CA GLN A 181 -5.11 13.68 15.21
C GLN A 181 -6.28 12.79 14.79
N ARG A 182 -7.25 12.61 15.70
CA ARG A 182 -8.49 11.89 15.39
C ARG A 182 -9.25 12.52 14.23
N ASP A 183 -9.51 13.83 14.29
CA ASP A 183 -10.22 14.57 13.24
C ASP A 183 -9.48 14.46 11.89
N TYR A 184 -8.14 14.44 11.92
CA TYR A 184 -7.35 14.22 10.72
C TYR A 184 -7.58 12.82 10.13
N LEU A 185 -7.48 11.77 10.96
CA LEU A 185 -7.63 10.38 10.52
C LEU A 185 -9.05 10.08 10.02
N GLU A 186 -10.07 10.53 10.74
CA GLU A 186 -11.47 10.23 10.44
C GLU A 186 -11.99 11.02 9.23
N ARG A 187 -11.45 12.21 8.98
CA ARG A 187 -11.96 13.11 7.94
C ARG A 187 -10.93 13.47 6.89
N LYS A 188 -9.86 14.18 7.27
CA LYS A 188 -8.91 14.76 6.31
C LYS A 188 -8.17 13.71 5.50
N CYS A 189 -7.73 12.64 6.14
CA CYS A 189 -7.07 11.54 5.44
C CYS A 189 -8.02 10.90 4.42
N VAL A 190 -9.30 10.68 4.79
CA VAL A 190 -10.30 10.09 3.90
C VAL A 190 -10.61 11.01 2.72
N GLU A 191 -10.71 12.32 2.94
CA GLU A 191 -10.85 13.33 1.88
C GLU A 191 -9.69 13.22 0.87
N TRP A 192 -8.45 13.11 1.34
CA TRP A 192 -7.27 12.91 0.49
C TRP A 192 -7.27 11.57 -0.24
N LEU A 193 -7.61 10.48 0.46
CA LEU A 193 -7.73 9.15 -0.14
C LEU A 193 -8.73 9.16 -1.30
N GLN A 194 -9.93 9.72 -1.11
CA GLN A 194 -10.94 9.82 -2.17
C GLN A 194 -10.46 10.69 -3.35
N LYS A 195 -9.77 11.80 -3.07
CA LYS A 195 -9.18 12.66 -4.09
C LYS A 195 -8.15 11.90 -4.94
N TYR A 196 -7.22 11.19 -4.32
CA TYR A 196 -6.20 10.41 -5.02
C TYR A 196 -6.78 9.23 -5.79
N LEU A 197 -7.81 8.58 -5.26
CA LEU A 197 -8.58 7.58 -6.01
C LEU A 197 -9.22 8.17 -7.27
N GLY A 198 -9.66 9.42 -7.22
CA GLY A 198 -10.13 10.16 -8.39
C GLY A 198 -9.05 10.33 -9.46
N TYR A 199 -7.83 10.68 -9.08
CA TYR A 199 -6.70 10.83 -10.01
C TYR A 199 -6.18 9.50 -10.55
N GLY A 200 -6.03 8.52 -9.67
CA GLY A 200 -5.45 7.22 -9.97
C GLY A 200 -6.43 6.22 -10.58
N LYS A 201 -7.70 6.59 -10.82
CA LYS A 201 -8.78 5.66 -11.18
C LYS A 201 -8.39 4.65 -12.25
N GLU A 202 -7.86 5.10 -13.38
CA GLU A 202 -7.47 4.21 -14.48
C GLU A 202 -6.29 3.30 -14.11
N THR A 203 -5.33 3.82 -13.34
CA THR A 203 -4.15 3.06 -12.93
C THR A 203 -4.46 2.02 -11.86
N LEU A 204 -5.29 2.37 -10.87
CA LEU A 204 -5.64 1.52 -9.74
C LEU A 204 -6.69 0.46 -10.09
N GLN A 205 -7.53 0.74 -11.09
CA GLN A 205 -8.54 -0.21 -11.59
C GLN A 205 -8.02 -1.08 -12.74
N ARG A 206 -6.77 -0.89 -13.17
CA ARG A 206 -6.18 -1.71 -14.24
C ARG A 206 -6.13 -3.16 -13.77
N ARG A 207 -6.25 -4.08 -14.74
CA ARG A 207 -6.19 -5.52 -14.49
C ARG A 207 -5.23 -6.13 -15.49
N GLU A 208 -4.09 -6.59 -15.00
CA GLU A 208 -3.04 -7.21 -15.81
C GLU A 208 -3.02 -8.71 -15.55
N ARG A 209 -3.02 -9.50 -16.63
CA ARG A 209 -3.10 -10.97 -16.54
C ARG A 209 -1.73 -11.58 -16.26
N PRO A 210 -1.64 -12.55 -15.32
CA PRO A 210 -0.39 -13.23 -15.07
C PRO A 210 0.05 -14.03 -16.30
N ALA A 211 1.29 -13.79 -16.73
CA ALA A 211 2.00 -14.71 -17.62
C ALA A 211 2.56 -15.84 -16.77
N VAL A 212 2.06 -17.06 -16.99
CA VAL A 212 2.40 -18.23 -16.16
C VAL A 212 3.34 -19.17 -16.90
N ARG A 213 4.41 -19.59 -16.23
CA ARG A 213 5.35 -20.59 -16.75
C ARG A 213 5.63 -21.65 -15.69
N VAL A 214 5.58 -22.90 -16.11
CA VAL A 214 5.95 -24.05 -15.28
C VAL A 214 7.32 -24.58 -15.72
N THR A 215 8.23 -24.71 -14.76
CA THR A 215 9.57 -25.27 -14.94
C THR A 215 9.78 -26.44 -14.00
N GLY A 216 10.74 -27.31 -14.29
CA GLY A 216 11.04 -28.48 -13.46
C GLY A 216 12.55 -28.68 -13.33
N ARG A 217 12.99 -29.12 -12.16
CA ARG A 217 14.37 -29.52 -11.87
C ARG A 217 14.36 -30.91 -11.23
N ASP A 218 15.15 -31.81 -11.78
CA ASP A 218 15.33 -33.15 -11.25
C ASP A 218 16.50 -33.18 -10.27
N ALA A 219 16.29 -33.71 -9.07
CA ALA A 219 17.39 -34.05 -8.17
C ALA A 219 18.07 -35.34 -8.64
N PRO A 220 19.41 -35.48 -8.53
CA PRO A 220 20.10 -36.74 -8.80
C PRO A 220 19.52 -37.85 -7.91
N ASP A 221 19.00 -38.92 -8.54
CA ASP A 221 18.36 -40.07 -7.88
C ASP A 221 17.25 -39.71 -6.86
N GLY A 222 16.61 -38.55 -7.04
CA GLY A 222 15.68 -37.97 -6.08
C GLY A 222 14.37 -37.45 -6.68
N PRO A 223 13.61 -36.64 -5.92
CA PRO A 223 12.36 -36.07 -6.40
C PRO A 223 12.60 -35.04 -7.51
N THR A 224 11.57 -34.85 -8.35
CA THR A 224 11.47 -33.68 -9.23
C THR A 224 10.85 -32.53 -8.45
N THR A 225 11.46 -31.35 -8.49
CA THR A 225 10.83 -30.10 -8.04
C THR A 225 10.21 -29.39 -9.23
N LEU A 226 8.90 -29.18 -9.22
CA LEU A 226 8.24 -28.28 -10.17
C LEU A 226 8.10 -26.88 -9.58
N CYS A 227 8.25 -25.85 -10.42
CA CYS A 227 8.11 -24.44 -10.06
C CYS A 227 7.17 -23.75 -11.05
N CYS A 228 6.03 -23.29 -10.55
CA CYS A 228 5.08 -22.46 -11.27
C CYS A 228 5.36 -21.00 -10.94
N ARG A 229 5.64 -20.19 -11.97
CA ARG A 229 5.89 -18.75 -11.82
C ARG A 229 4.83 -17.95 -12.55
N ALA A 230 4.24 -16.99 -11.85
CA ALA A 230 3.35 -15.98 -12.42
C ALA A 230 4.10 -14.64 -12.47
N HIS A 231 4.03 -13.95 -13.60
CA HIS A 231 4.72 -12.69 -13.84
C HIS A 231 3.78 -11.63 -14.45
N GLY A 232 4.05 -10.35 -14.18
CA GLY A 232 3.41 -9.24 -14.87
C GLY A 232 1.93 -9.08 -14.57
N PHE A 233 1.49 -9.45 -13.36
CA PHE A 233 0.10 -9.33 -12.95
C PHE A 233 -0.12 -8.13 -12.03
N TYR A 234 -1.35 -7.62 -12.06
CA TYR A 234 -1.86 -6.56 -11.19
C TYR A 234 -3.39 -6.71 -11.09
N PRO A 235 -4.01 -6.60 -9.89
CA PRO A 235 -3.46 -6.17 -8.59
C PRO A 235 -2.54 -7.19 -7.91
N ARG A 236 -2.04 -6.86 -6.70
CA ARG A 236 -1.07 -7.68 -5.95
C ARG A 236 -1.60 -9.07 -5.56
N ASP A 237 -2.88 -9.16 -5.24
CA ASP A 237 -3.47 -10.38 -4.68
C ASP A 237 -3.61 -11.49 -5.74
N ILE A 238 -2.94 -12.61 -5.48
CA ILE A 238 -2.91 -13.79 -6.35
C ILE A 238 -2.90 -15.06 -5.50
N ALA A 239 -3.54 -16.13 -5.97
CA ALA A 239 -3.41 -17.45 -5.37
C ALA A 239 -2.80 -18.44 -6.37
N LEU A 240 -1.75 -19.14 -5.93
CA LEU A 240 -1.01 -20.14 -6.69
C LEU A 240 -1.04 -21.47 -5.94
N SER A 241 -1.70 -22.49 -6.48
CA SER A 241 -1.78 -23.82 -5.87
C SER A 241 -1.36 -24.93 -6.84
N TRP A 242 -0.87 -26.04 -6.31
CA TRP A 242 -0.64 -27.25 -7.09
C TRP A 242 -1.79 -28.23 -6.90
N LEU A 243 -2.31 -28.72 -8.02
CA LEU A 243 -3.34 -29.75 -8.06
C LEU A 243 -2.73 -31.06 -8.57
N ARG A 244 -2.96 -32.16 -7.85
CA ARG A 244 -2.64 -33.52 -8.31
C ARG A 244 -3.94 -34.23 -8.65
N LYS A 245 -4.15 -34.60 -9.91
CA LYS A 245 -5.41 -35.19 -10.41
C LYS A 245 -6.67 -34.38 -10.04
N GLY A 246 -6.53 -33.06 -9.88
CA GLY A 246 -7.64 -32.15 -9.52
C GLY A 246 -7.78 -31.86 -8.02
N GLU A 247 -7.05 -32.56 -7.15
CA GLU A 247 -7.06 -32.32 -5.70
C GLU A 247 -5.91 -31.38 -5.30
N SER A 248 -6.21 -30.40 -4.45
CA SER A 248 -5.19 -29.46 -3.97
C SER A 248 -4.15 -30.12 -3.06
N ARG A 249 -2.90 -29.71 -3.25
CA ARG A 249 -1.73 -30.17 -2.48
C ARG A 249 -1.12 -29.02 -1.68
N GLU A 250 -1.95 -28.27 -0.95
CA GLU A 250 -1.51 -27.12 -0.15
C GLU A 250 -0.36 -27.45 0.82
N GLN A 251 -0.41 -28.61 1.48
CA GLN A 251 0.61 -29.00 2.46
C GLN A 251 1.99 -29.30 1.84
N GLU A 252 2.01 -29.70 0.57
CA GLU A 252 3.21 -30.02 -0.20
C GLU A 252 3.67 -28.82 -1.05
N THR A 253 2.83 -27.78 -1.14
CA THR A 253 3.08 -26.59 -1.94
C THR A 253 3.84 -25.57 -1.12
N TRP A 254 5.07 -25.31 -1.50
CA TRP A 254 5.82 -24.17 -0.97
C TRP A 254 5.57 -22.93 -1.84
N ARG A 255 4.98 -21.89 -1.27
CA ARG A 255 4.71 -20.62 -1.95
C ARG A 255 5.83 -19.63 -1.63
N GLY A 256 6.39 -19.02 -2.67
CA GLY A 256 7.21 -17.83 -2.52
C GLY A 256 6.37 -16.62 -2.13
N GLY A 257 7.04 -15.54 -1.74
CA GLY A 257 6.39 -14.25 -1.55
C GLY A 257 5.93 -13.63 -2.88
N VAL A 258 4.94 -12.74 -2.80
CA VAL A 258 4.57 -11.85 -3.91
C VAL A 258 5.50 -10.64 -3.87
N LEU A 259 6.29 -10.46 -4.92
CA LEU A 259 7.31 -9.41 -4.99
C LEU A 259 6.95 -8.38 -6.08
N PRO A 260 7.23 -7.09 -5.85
CA PRO A 260 6.97 -6.04 -6.82
C PRO A 260 8.01 -6.05 -7.96
N ASN A 261 7.58 -5.65 -9.16
CA ASN A 261 8.42 -5.32 -10.31
C ASN A 261 8.57 -3.79 -10.45
N GLY A 262 9.57 -3.35 -11.20
CA GLY A 262 9.83 -1.92 -11.43
C GLY A 262 8.78 -1.20 -12.31
N ASP A 263 7.93 -1.94 -13.01
CA ASP A 263 6.83 -1.42 -13.85
C ASP A 263 5.49 -1.31 -13.08
N GLY A 264 5.49 -1.60 -11.78
CA GLY A 264 4.28 -1.60 -10.95
C GLY A 264 3.41 -2.84 -11.08
N THR A 265 3.91 -3.91 -11.71
CA THR A 265 3.31 -5.25 -11.66
C THR A 265 3.96 -6.11 -10.57
N TYR A 266 3.49 -7.35 -10.42
CA TYR A 266 4.02 -8.30 -9.44
C TYR A 266 4.51 -9.59 -10.10
N HIS A 267 5.33 -10.33 -9.37
CA HIS A 267 5.64 -11.73 -9.65
C HIS A 267 5.50 -12.57 -8.39
N ALA A 268 5.14 -13.85 -8.57
CA ALA A 268 4.96 -14.82 -7.50
C ALA A 268 5.26 -16.22 -8.02
N TRP A 269 5.55 -17.16 -7.12
CA TRP A 269 5.80 -18.55 -7.51
C TRP A 269 5.36 -19.54 -6.44
N ALA A 270 5.11 -20.78 -6.88
CA ALA A 270 4.83 -21.91 -6.02
C ALA A 270 5.59 -23.15 -6.51
N THR A 271 6.17 -23.90 -5.60
CA THR A 271 6.91 -25.14 -5.89
C THR A 271 6.29 -26.34 -5.21
N VAL A 272 6.49 -27.51 -5.81
CA VAL A 272 6.10 -28.81 -5.25
C VAL A 272 7.17 -29.84 -5.58
N GLU A 273 7.44 -30.75 -4.64
CA GLU A 273 8.30 -31.91 -4.86
C GLU A 273 7.44 -33.15 -5.12
N LEU A 274 7.82 -33.94 -6.11
CA LEU A 274 7.05 -35.11 -6.55
C LEU A 274 7.94 -36.22 -7.09
N ASP A 275 7.39 -37.43 -7.18
CA ASP A 275 8.01 -38.52 -7.92
C ASP A 275 8.05 -38.16 -9.42
N PRO A 276 9.21 -38.21 -10.10
CA PRO A 276 9.34 -37.91 -11.52
C PRO A 276 8.31 -38.61 -12.42
N ARG A 277 7.86 -39.82 -12.05
CA ARG A 277 6.84 -40.62 -12.78
C ARG A 277 5.45 -40.00 -12.73
N GLU A 278 5.19 -39.16 -11.73
CA GLU A 278 3.91 -38.52 -11.51
C GLU A 278 3.81 -37.12 -12.10
N ARG A 279 4.87 -36.62 -12.75
CA ARG A 279 4.96 -35.25 -13.26
C ARG A 279 3.74 -34.81 -14.07
N GLY A 280 3.21 -35.69 -14.94
CA GLY A 280 2.04 -35.39 -15.78
C GLY A 280 0.70 -35.31 -15.04
N LEU A 281 0.65 -35.67 -13.75
CA LEU A 281 -0.55 -35.61 -12.92
C LEU A 281 -0.73 -34.26 -12.23
N TYR A 282 0.31 -33.42 -12.22
CA TYR A 282 0.34 -32.15 -11.52
C TYR A 282 0.03 -31.01 -12.47
N ARG A 283 -0.81 -30.09 -12.00
CA ARG A 283 -1.17 -28.85 -12.69
C ARG A 283 -1.05 -27.69 -11.73
N CYS A 284 -0.49 -26.58 -12.19
CA CYS A 284 -0.50 -25.33 -11.43
C CYS A 284 -1.82 -24.61 -11.68
N HIS A 285 -2.50 -24.22 -10.61
CA HIS A 285 -3.75 -23.48 -10.64
C HIS A 285 -3.51 -22.05 -10.14
N VAL A 286 -3.94 -21.07 -10.93
CA VAL A 286 -3.68 -19.65 -10.70
C VAL A 286 -5.01 -18.90 -10.68
N GLU A 287 -5.34 -18.31 -9.54
CA GLU A 287 -6.50 -17.45 -9.36
C GLU A 287 -6.05 -16.01 -9.18
N HIS A 288 -6.66 -15.11 -9.95
CA HIS A 288 -6.32 -13.70 -9.95
C HIS A 288 -7.51 -12.90 -10.50
N GLU A 289 -7.77 -11.70 -9.98
CA GLU A 289 -8.95 -10.90 -10.32
C GLU A 289 -9.04 -10.50 -11.81
N SER A 290 -7.90 -10.44 -12.51
CA SER A 290 -7.87 -10.16 -13.96
C SER A 290 -8.27 -11.36 -14.85
N LEU A 291 -8.49 -12.53 -14.25
CA LEU A 291 -8.88 -13.75 -14.94
C LEU A 291 -10.38 -14.04 -14.74
N ALA A 292 -11.10 -14.31 -15.82
CA ALA A 292 -12.51 -14.70 -15.75
C ALA A 292 -12.70 -16.12 -15.20
N GLN A 293 -11.70 -16.98 -15.39
CA GLN A 293 -11.62 -18.34 -14.86
C GLN A 293 -10.18 -18.59 -14.43
N PRO A 294 -9.94 -19.44 -13.43
CA PRO A 294 -8.59 -19.78 -13.01
C PRO A 294 -7.74 -20.31 -14.16
N LEU A 295 -6.49 -19.89 -14.23
CA LEU A 295 -5.55 -20.36 -15.22
C LEU A 295 -4.93 -21.67 -14.75
N VAL A 296 -4.93 -22.68 -15.63
CA VAL A 296 -4.31 -23.99 -15.36
C VAL A 296 -3.09 -24.14 -16.26
N ALA A 297 -1.91 -24.21 -15.65
CA ALA A 297 -0.64 -24.35 -16.37
C ALA A 297 -0.03 -25.73 -16.12
N VAL A 298 0.53 -26.32 -17.18
CA VAL A 298 1.18 -27.64 -17.16
C VAL A 298 2.65 -27.49 -17.50
N TRP A 299 3.48 -28.38 -16.96
CA TRP A 299 4.90 -28.44 -17.29
C TRP A 299 5.09 -28.76 -18.79
N GLY A 300 5.98 -28.01 -19.46
CA GLY A 300 6.37 -28.26 -20.85
C GLY A 300 5.57 -27.48 -21.91
N GLU A 301 4.52 -26.75 -21.51
CA GLU A 301 3.75 -25.90 -22.44
C GLU A 301 4.26 -24.45 -22.49
N PRO A 302 4.24 -23.77 -23.66
CA PRO A 302 4.55 -22.34 -23.74
C PRO A 302 3.58 -21.53 -22.88
N GLY A 303 4.12 -20.66 -22.02
CA GLY A 303 3.31 -19.80 -21.15
C GLY A 303 2.38 -18.88 -21.95
N SER A 304 1.20 -18.58 -21.40
CA SER A 304 0.23 -17.65 -21.98
C SER A 304 0.80 -16.22 -22.02
N GLN A 305 0.99 -15.65 -23.22
CA GLN A 305 1.51 -14.28 -23.39
C GLN A 305 0.39 -13.22 -23.26
N PRO A 306 0.67 -12.05 -22.66
CA PRO A 306 -0.25 -10.91 -22.66
C PRO A 306 -0.19 -10.15 -24.01
N GLY A 307 -1.36 -9.89 -24.60
CA GLY A 307 -1.50 -9.09 -25.82
C GLY A 307 -1.22 -7.61 -25.58
N ARG A 308 -0.34 -7.00 -26.39
CA ARG A 308 0.00 -5.57 -26.33
C ARG A 308 -1.12 -4.71 -26.91
N GLY A 309 -1.72 -3.84 -26.07
CA GLY A 309 -2.56 -2.72 -26.51
C GLY A 309 -1.72 -1.47 -26.78
N VAL A 310 -1.94 -0.83 -27.92
CA VAL A 310 -1.25 0.37 -28.39
C VAL A 310 -1.72 1.60 -27.62
N THR A 311 -0.80 2.34 -26.99
CA THR A 311 -1.07 3.63 -26.33
C THR A 311 -1.01 4.77 -27.35
N ALA A 312 -2.08 5.57 -27.46
CA ALA A 312 -2.07 6.84 -28.16
C ALA A 312 -1.69 7.98 -27.18
N GLU A 313 -0.77 8.84 -27.60
CA GLU A 313 -0.39 10.07 -26.90
C GLU A 313 -1.55 11.08 -26.86
N PRO A 314 -1.72 11.86 -25.77
CA PRO A 314 -2.50 13.08 -25.82
C PRO A 314 -1.63 14.33 -25.94
N ALA A 315 -2.10 15.21 -26.83
CA ALA A 315 -1.57 16.54 -27.12
C ALA A 315 -1.88 17.59 -26.02
N TRP A 316 -1.18 18.71 -26.15
CA TRP A 316 -0.94 19.83 -25.24
C TRP A 316 -2.11 20.83 -24.96
N ILE A 317 -2.09 21.43 -23.73
CA ILE A 317 -2.40 22.85 -23.29
C ILE A 317 -3.90 23.31 -23.21
N PRO A 318 -4.37 24.30 -22.36
CA PRO A 318 -3.71 25.33 -21.51
C PRO A 318 -4.18 25.51 -20.04
N ALA A 319 -3.44 26.41 -19.36
CA ALA A 319 -3.58 26.97 -18.02
C ALA A 319 -4.84 27.84 -17.74
N TRP A 320 -5.19 27.97 -16.44
CA TRP A 320 -5.62 29.15 -15.62
C TRP A 320 -6.06 28.64 -14.22
N ALA A 321 -5.40 29.04 -13.11
CA ALA A 321 -5.59 30.23 -12.26
C ALA A 321 -6.66 30.08 -11.14
N GLY A 322 -6.20 30.06 -9.87
CA GLY A 322 -6.85 30.76 -8.75
C GLY A 322 -7.42 29.93 -7.57
N CYS A 323 -6.76 30.08 -6.40
CA CYS A 323 -7.25 30.05 -4.98
C CYS A 323 -7.94 28.76 -4.48
N ASP A 324 -7.78 28.24 -3.25
CA ASP A 324 -7.41 28.83 -1.96
C ASP A 324 -7.00 27.73 -0.94
N ARG A 325 -6.55 28.18 0.24
CA ARG A 325 -5.81 27.50 1.32
C ARG A 325 -6.54 26.45 2.18
N GLY A 326 -5.74 25.58 2.82
CA GLY A 326 -6.03 24.86 4.10
C GLY A 326 -5.75 23.34 4.02
N ALA A 327 -5.06 22.64 4.92
CA ALA A 327 -4.76 22.84 6.34
C ALA A 327 -3.34 22.37 6.66
N SER A 328 -2.61 23.13 7.47
CA SER A 328 -1.27 22.81 7.98
C SER A 328 -1.38 21.82 9.13
N LEU A 329 -0.68 20.68 9.04
CA LEU A 329 -0.23 19.98 10.25
C LEU A 329 0.95 20.79 10.79
N ASP A 330 0.85 21.20 12.04
CA ASP A 330 1.90 21.93 12.74
C ASP A 330 3.12 21.01 12.93
N PRO A 331 4.32 21.39 12.45
CA PRO A 331 5.56 20.64 12.68
C PRO A 331 5.91 20.43 14.16
N SER A 332 5.29 21.18 15.08
CA SER A 332 5.45 21.01 16.53
C SER A 332 4.86 19.68 17.07
N LEU A 333 4.02 18.99 16.27
CA LEU A 333 3.32 17.77 16.66
C LEU A 333 4.15 16.49 16.47
N GLY A 334 5.41 16.64 16.09
CA GLY A 334 6.28 15.53 15.75
C GLY A 334 7.36 15.17 16.76
N GLY A 335 7.51 15.96 17.82
CA GLY A 335 8.40 15.63 18.93
C GLY A 335 7.67 14.72 19.92
N VAL A 336 8.28 13.57 20.20
CA VAL A 336 7.82 12.56 21.16
C VAL A 336 8.47 12.78 22.53
#